data_AF-A0A7S0NDT7-F1
#
_entry.id   AF-A0A7S0NDT7-F1
#
_cell.length_a   1.000
_cell.length_b   1.000
_cell.length_c   1.000
_cell.angle_alpha   90.00
_cell.angle_beta   90.00
_cell.angle_gamma   90.00
#
_symmetry.space_group_name_H-M   'P 1'
#
loop_
_entity.id
_entity.type
_entity.pdbx_description
1 polymer ?
#
loop_
_entity_poly.entity_id
_entity_poly.type
_entity_poly.pdbx_seq_one_letter_code
_entity_poly.pdbx_strand_id
1 'polypeptide(L)'
;AAVGQRRPGREGGAGAGFKRLIEVAPGFYNVRGRFTLLGGLLNLGTHMSICRLPSGRFLVIDTIDLDEEIRHEICSLTDDGKLMDAVIATHPYHTLAFRAFFAAFPHAPYYGTPRHLDVIKDIPWKGEIMANKARWEPEVEMRIPDGSEFVLPLPPKTNHFSNVFVFHKASKTIHNDDCVLVWNNPPLLLKIFGFRDGDMSFHPSIKGPGLYPTCQAPAAFRQWVQRLLAEWDFDNICTAHNGNCIGGAKQKLRLTLERAEPLLEKLTKRNAKAKPPKDFGAWSSKESDPPECG
;
A
#
# COMPACT_ATOMS: atom_id res chain seq x y z
N ALA A 1 -0.50 -44.84 -18.10
CA ALA A 1 -1.39 -43.76 -18.56
C ALA A 1 -1.75 -42.89 -17.36
N ALA A 2 -1.03 -41.78 -17.19
CA ALA A 2 -1.17 -40.92 -16.01
C ALA A 2 -2.34 -39.95 -16.19
N VAL A 3 -3.21 -39.94 -15.20
CA VAL A 3 -4.43 -39.13 -15.09
C VAL A 3 -4.05 -37.65 -15.06
N GLY A 4 -4.51 -36.90 -16.06
CA GLY A 4 -4.31 -35.46 -16.15
C GLY A 4 -5.07 -34.72 -15.06
N GLN A 5 -4.33 -34.04 -14.17
CA GLN A 5 -4.89 -33.08 -13.23
C GLN A 5 -5.45 -31.86 -13.99
N ARG A 6 -6.74 -31.61 -13.80
CA ARG A 6 -7.43 -30.41 -14.28
C ARG A 6 -6.82 -29.18 -13.60
N ARG A 7 -6.54 -28.14 -14.40
CA ARG A 7 -6.16 -26.80 -13.94
C ARG A 7 -7.30 -26.23 -13.08
N PRO A 8 -7.02 -25.53 -11.97
CA PRO A 8 -8.08 -24.83 -11.25
C PRO A 8 -8.57 -23.66 -12.12
N GLY A 9 -9.87 -23.68 -12.39
CA GLY A 9 -10.57 -22.65 -13.16
C GLY A 9 -10.63 -21.33 -12.42
N ARG A 10 -10.75 -20.25 -13.20
CA ARG A 10 -11.17 -18.93 -12.73
C ARG A 10 -12.56 -19.08 -12.10
N GLU A 11 -12.64 -18.96 -10.79
CA GLU A 11 -13.87 -18.58 -10.10
C GLU A 11 -13.63 -17.20 -9.48
N GLY A 12 -14.14 -16.18 -10.17
CA GLY A 12 -14.18 -14.78 -9.75
C GLY A 12 -15.50 -14.21 -10.29
N GLY A 13 -16.26 -13.56 -9.41
CA GLY A 13 -17.70 -13.39 -9.51
C GLY A 13 -18.22 -12.61 -10.71
N ALA A 14 -19.51 -12.80 -10.98
CA ALA A 14 -20.29 -12.07 -11.96
C ALA A 14 -20.50 -10.60 -11.53
N GLY A 15 -19.47 -9.77 -11.72
CA GLY A 15 -19.54 -8.31 -11.80
C GLY A 15 -19.41 -7.87 -13.25
N ALA A 16 -19.79 -6.63 -13.58
CA ALA A 16 -19.70 -6.05 -14.93
C ALA A 16 -18.40 -6.47 -15.64
N GLY A 17 -18.47 -6.92 -16.90
CA GLY A 17 -17.43 -7.66 -17.63
C GLY A 17 -16.12 -6.93 -17.94
N PHE A 18 -15.51 -6.33 -16.93
CA PHE A 18 -14.21 -5.69 -16.95
C PHE A 18 -13.10 -6.75 -17.06
N LYS A 19 -12.09 -6.43 -17.87
CA LYS A 19 -10.94 -7.28 -18.12
C LYS A 19 -9.76 -6.89 -17.25
N ARG A 20 -9.61 -5.60 -16.89
CA ARG A 20 -8.44 -5.07 -16.17
C ARG A 20 -8.76 -4.72 -14.73
N LEU A 21 -9.92 -4.13 -14.46
CA LEU A 21 -10.45 -3.90 -13.11
C LEU A 21 -11.01 -5.22 -12.58
N ILE A 22 -10.39 -5.72 -11.52
CA ILE A 22 -10.82 -6.92 -10.82
C ILE A 22 -11.56 -6.51 -9.56
N GLU A 23 -12.85 -6.82 -9.47
CA GLU A 23 -13.61 -6.66 -8.23
C GLU A 23 -13.16 -7.74 -7.23
N VAL A 24 -12.35 -7.34 -6.24
CA VAL A 24 -11.79 -8.27 -5.24
C VAL A 24 -12.80 -8.64 -4.17
N ALA A 25 -13.75 -7.73 -3.92
CA ALA A 25 -14.88 -7.87 -3.03
C ALA A 25 -15.94 -6.83 -3.46
N PRO A 26 -17.23 -7.01 -3.12
CA PRO A 26 -18.28 -6.10 -3.56
C PRO A 26 -17.95 -4.63 -3.32
N GLY A 27 -17.93 -3.84 -4.40
CA GLY A 27 -17.63 -2.41 -4.38
C GLY A 27 -16.15 -2.07 -4.16
N PHE A 28 -15.22 -3.02 -4.25
CA PHE A 28 -13.77 -2.75 -4.21
C PHE A 28 -13.09 -3.38 -5.40
N TYR A 29 -12.50 -2.53 -6.24
CA TYR A 29 -11.81 -2.90 -7.46
C TYR A 29 -10.31 -2.70 -7.28
N ASN A 30 -9.52 -3.65 -7.77
CA ASN A 30 -8.07 -3.52 -7.88
C ASN A 30 -7.67 -3.65 -9.35
N VAL A 31 -6.69 -2.86 -9.77
CA VAL A 31 -6.15 -2.93 -11.13
C VAL A 31 -4.64 -2.92 -11.07
N ARG A 32 -4.04 -3.76 -11.93
CA ARG A 32 -2.60 -3.89 -12.07
C ARG A 32 -2.12 -3.23 -13.37
N GLY A 33 -1.31 -2.21 -13.22
CA GLY A 33 -0.53 -1.56 -14.26
C GLY A 33 0.82 -2.23 -14.49
N ARG A 34 1.53 -1.77 -15.52
CA ARG A 34 2.87 -2.23 -15.87
C ARG A 34 3.92 -1.42 -15.10
N PHE A 35 4.83 -2.11 -14.41
CA PHE A 35 5.99 -1.48 -13.80
C PHE A 35 7.17 -2.45 -13.87
N THR A 36 8.24 -2.04 -14.54
CA THR A 36 9.37 -2.91 -14.86
C THR A 36 10.68 -2.38 -14.30
N LEU A 37 11.45 -3.26 -13.69
CA LEU A 37 12.82 -3.03 -13.27
C LEU A 37 13.82 -3.74 -14.20
N LEU A 38 15.11 -3.41 -14.05
CA LEU A 38 16.22 -4.03 -14.77
C LEU A 38 16.02 -4.03 -16.30
N GLY A 39 15.64 -2.87 -16.85
CA GLY A 39 15.47 -2.71 -18.30
C GLY A 39 14.33 -3.55 -18.90
N GLY A 40 13.35 -3.98 -18.10
CA GLY A 40 12.20 -4.76 -18.58
C GLY A 40 12.21 -6.24 -18.17
N LEU A 41 13.33 -6.74 -17.64
CA LEU A 41 13.49 -8.16 -17.28
C LEU A 41 12.60 -8.59 -16.10
N LEU A 42 12.22 -7.66 -15.22
CA LEU A 42 11.39 -7.94 -14.06
C LEU A 42 10.19 -6.99 -14.01
N ASN A 43 9.01 -7.49 -14.37
CA ASN A 43 7.74 -6.74 -14.23
C ASN A 43 7.14 -6.99 -12.85
N LEU A 44 7.47 -6.15 -11.88
CA LEU A 44 6.83 -6.18 -10.55
C LEU A 44 5.36 -5.76 -10.63
N GLY A 45 5.02 -4.90 -11.59
CA GLY A 45 3.69 -4.28 -11.67
C GLY A 45 3.51 -3.19 -10.63
N THR A 46 2.51 -2.36 -10.85
CA THR A 46 2.08 -1.35 -9.88
C THR A 46 0.56 -1.43 -9.79
N HIS A 47 -0.01 -1.31 -8.61
CA HIS A 47 -1.45 -1.48 -8.41
C HIS A 47 -2.07 -0.15 -7.95
N MET A 48 -3.31 0.08 -8.33
CA MET A 48 -4.19 1.05 -7.69
C MET A 48 -5.49 0.36 -7.31
N SER A 49 -6.29 1.00 -6.47
CA SER A 49 -7.60 0.49 -6.07
C SER A 49 -8.68 1.55 -6.19
N ILE A 50 -9.93 1.11 -6.31
CA ILE A 50 -11.10 1.99 -6.37
C ILE A 50 -12.15 1.37 -5.45
N CYS A 51 -12.61 2.10 -4.44
CA CYS A 51 -13.69 1.64 -3.59
C CYS A 51 -14.94 2.52 -3.72
N ARG A 52 -16.10 1.87 -3.70
CA ARG A 52 -17.41 2.52 -3.77
C ARG A 52 -17.86 2.91 -2.36
N LEU A 53 -18.11 4.19 -2.16
CA LEU A 53 -18.65 4.74 -0.92
C LEU A 53 -20.18 4.54 -0.85
N PRO A 54 -20.82 4.62 0.33
CA PRO A 54 -22.27 4.50 0.46
C PRO A 54 -23.08 5.52 -0.35
N SER A 55 -22.49 6.69 -0.63
CA SER A 55 -23.06 7.72 -1.51
C SER A 55 -23.19 7.26 -2.97
N GLY A 56 -22.59 6.11 -3.33
CA GLY A 56 -22.48 5.62 -4.69
C GLY A 56 -21.29 6.20 -5.45
N ARG A 57 -20.57 7.17 -4.89
CA ARG A 57 -19.33 7.73 -5.43
C ARG A 57 -18.14 6.81 -5.18
N PHE A 58 -17.01 7.10 -5.82
CA PHE A 58 -15.81 6.28 -5.76
C PHE A 58 -14.60 7.02 -5.20
N LEU A 59 -13.90 6.39 -4.26
CA LEU A 59 -12.59 6.83 -3.81
C LEU A 59 -11.52 6.06 -4.58
N VAL A 60 -10.67 6.78 -5.29
CA VAL A 60 -9.53 6.22 -6.01
C VAL A 60 -8.31 6.24 -5.09
N ILE A 61 -7.69 5.08 -4.87
CA ILE A 61 -6.60 4.85 -3.92
C ILE A 61 -5.32 4.52 -4.71
N ASP A 62 -4.37 5.45 -4.63
CA ASP A 62 -3.17 5.53 -5.46
C ASP A 62 -3.47 5.58 -6.97
N THR A 63 -2.43 5.72 -7.78
CA THR A 63 -2.54 5.82 -9.23
C THR A 63 -1.52 4.94 -9.95
N ILE A 64 -1.89 4.48 -11.15
CA ILE A 64 -1.01 3.78 -12.07
C ILE A 64 -1.07 4.47 -13.43
N ASP A 65 -0.09 4.18 -14.28
CA ASP A 65 -0.19 4.56 -15.69
C ASP A 65 -1.40 3.87 -16.34
N LEU A 66 -2.19 4.68 -17.04
CA LEU A 66 -3.42 4.23 -17.69
C LEU A 66 -3.12 3.82 -19.13
N ASP A 67 -3.32 2.53 -19.44
CA ASP A 67 -3.56 2.14 -20.82
C ASP A 67 -5.03 2.40 -21.20
N GLU A 68 -5.32 2.31 -22.50
CA GLU A 68 -6.66 2.64 -23.02
C GLU A 68 -7.76 1.78 -22.40
N GLU A 69 -7.48 0.50 -22.12
CA GLU A 69 -8.46 -0.42 -21.55
C GLU A 69 -8.73 -0.11 -20.08
N ILE A 70 -7.70 0.14 -19.29
CA ILE A 70 -7.85 0.59 -17.89
C ILE A 70 -8.64 1.89 -17.84
N ARG A 71 -8.28 2.88 -18.67
CA ARG A 71 -8.97 4.17 -18.72
C ARG A 71 -10.46 4.01 -19.04
N HIS A 72 -10.78 3.23 -20.08
CA HIS A 72 -12.16 2.97 -20.49
C HIS A 72 -12.99 2.31 -19.37
N GLU A 73 -12.41 1.34 -18.66
CA GLU A 73 -13.10 0.66 -17.55
C GLU A 73 -13.31 1.58 -16.34
N ILE A 74 -12.33 2.44 -16.01
CA ILE A 74 -12.50 3.46 -14.97
C ILE A 74 -13.59 4.47 -15.37
N CYS A 75 -13.58 4.95 -16.62
CA CYS A 75 -14.64 5.82 -17.14
C CYS A 75 -16.02 5.17 -17.04
N SER A 76 -16.14 3.90 -17.42
CA SER A 76 -17.39 3.14 -17.33
C SER A 76 -17.86 2.98 -15.88
N LEU A 77 -16.94 2.73 -14.94
CA LEU A 77 -17.25 2.57 -13.53
C LEU A 77 -17.68 3.90 -12.87
N THR A 78 -17.07 5.01 -13.29
CA THR A 78 -17.15 6.30 -12.58
C THR A 78 -17.94 7.38 -13.32
N ASP A 79 -18.67 7.03 -14.39
CA ASP A 79 -19.34 7.97 -15.29
C ASP A 79 -18.38 9.08 -15.76
N ASP A 80 -17.32 8.66 -16.47
CA ASP A 80 -16.25 9.52 -16.96
C ASP A 80 -15.60 10.38 -15.86
N GLY A 81 -15.42 9.79 -14.67
CA GLY A 81 -14.84 10.46 -13.51
C GLY A 81 -15.82 11.35 -12.73
N LYS A 82 -17.06 11.55 -13.17
CA LYS A 82 -18.05 12.40 -12.47
C LYS A 82 -18.42 11.86 -11.08
N LEU A 83 -18.39 10.54 -10.93
CA LEU A 83 -18.65 9.85 -9.66
C LEU A 83 -17.40 9.67 -8.80
N MET A 84 -16.22 10.16 -9.21
CA MET A 84 -15.06 10.16 -8.31
C MET A 84 -15.29 11.15 -7.17
N ASP A 85 -15.33 10.65 -5.94
CA ASP A 85 -15.33 11.48 -4.74
C ASP A 85 -13.97 12.15 -4.55
N ALA A 86 -12.89 11.38 -4.70
CA ALA A 86 -11.52 11.87 -4.63
C ALA A 86 -10.52 10.86 -5.19
N VAL A 87 -9.30 11.35 -5.44
CA VAL A 87 -8.09 10.54 -5.68
C VAL A 87 -7.12 10.79 -4.53
N ILE A 88 -6.61 9.73 -3.91
CA ILE A 88 -5.73 9.84 -2.74
C ILE A 88 -4.37 9.18 -3.00
N ALA A 89 -3.29 9.85 -2.61
CA ALA A 89 -1.95 9.30 -2.64
C ALA A 89 -1.58 8.69 -1.29
N THR A 90 -1.15 7.43 -1.31
CA THR A 90 -0.91 6.63 -0.11
C THR A 90 0.55 6.51 0.27
N HIS A 91 1.49 6.70 -0.68
CA HIS A 91 2.92 6.52 -0.41
C HIS A 91 3.78 7.67 -0.98
N PRO A 92 4.69 8.28 -0.19
CA PRO A 92 5.44 9.50 -0.59
C PRO A 92 6.24 9.43 -1.89
N TYR A 93 6.56 8.21 -2.35
CA TYR A 93 7.36 7.99 -3.56
C TYR A 93 6.56 7.46 -4.75
N HIS A 94 5.27 7.16 -4.60
CA HIS A 94 4.39 6.75 -5.71
C HIS A 94 3.89 7.98 -6.46
N THR A 95 4.82 8.65 -7.12
CA THR A 95 4.61 9.99 -7.69
C THR A 95 4.51 10.01 -9.21
N LEU A 96 4.83 8.90 -9.87
CA LEU A 96 5.03 8.87 -11.33
C LEU A 96 3.71 8.99 -12.10
N ALA A 97 2.66 8.28 -11.66
CA ALA A 97 1.41 8.17 -12.40
C ALA A 97 0.43 9.33 -12.15
N PHE A 98 0.60 10.09 -11.05
CA PHE A 98 -0.37 11.10 -10.62
C PHE A 98 -0.63 12.18 -11.67
N ARG A 99 0.40 12.63 -12.40
CA ARG A 99 0.24 13.66 -13.44
C ARG A 99 -0.59 13.16 -14.61
N ALA A 100 -0.30 11.96 -15.08
CA ALA A 100 -1.05 11.33 -16.18
C ALA A 100 -2.50 11.05 -15.75
N PHE A 101 -2.70 10.57 -14.51
CA PHE A 101 -4.02 10.34 -13.95
C PHE A 101 -4.82 11.64 -13.82
N PHE A 102 -4.19 12.72 -13.34
CA PHE A 102 -4.80 14.05 -13.26
C PHE A 102 -5.20 14.60 -14.64
N ALA A 103 -4.35 14.42 -15.66
CA ALA A 103 -4.69 14.81 -17.02
C ALA A 103 -5.92 14.04 -17.56
N ALA A 104 -6.09 12.78 -17.18
CA ALA A 104 -7.26 11.97 -17.55
C ALA A 104 -8.52 12.34 -16.77
N PHE A 105 -8.39 12.69 -15.49
CA PHE A 105 -9.50 12.98 -14.57
C PHE A 105 -9.27 14.29 -13.79
N PRO A 106 -9.27 15.46 -14.46
CA PRO A 106 -8.86 16.73 -13.85
C PRO A 106 -9.89 17.33 -12.89
N HIS A 107 -11.14 16.87 -12.95
CA HIS A 107 -12.25 17.41 -12.14
C HIS A 107 -12.38 16.77 -10.76
N ALA A 108 -11.77 15.61 -10.52
CA ALA A 108 -11.76 14.98 -9.21
C ALA A 108 -10.89 15.80 -8.23
N PRO A 109 -11.22 15.84 -6.92
CA PRO A 109 -10.32 16.41 -5.92
C PRO A 109 -9.19 15.42 -5.58
N TYR A 110 -7.97 15.93 -5.47
CA TYR A 110 -6.77 15.13 -5.18
C TYR A 110 -6.24 15.45 -3.78
N TYR A 111 -5.92 14.42 -3.01
CA TYR A 111 -5.28 14.55 -1.68
C TYR A 111 -3.98 13.75 -1.67
N GLY A 112 -2.91 14.36 -1.20
CA GLY A 112 -1.57 13.79 -1.31
C GLY A 112 -0.91 13.60 0.04
N THR A 113 0.18 12.84 0.08
CA THR A 113 1.09 12.89 1.24
C THR A 113 1.80 14.26 1.28
N PRO A 114 2.44 14.66 2.40
CA PRO A 114 3.18 15.93 2.47
C PRO A 114 4.16 16.12 1.30
N ARG A 115 4.86 15.04 0.91
CA ARG A 115 5.80 15.07 -0.20
C ARG A 115 5.14 15.33 -1.55
N HIS A 116 3.94 14.82 -1.81
CA HIS A 116 3.21 15.09 -3.06
C HIS A 116 2.91 16.58 -3.22
N LEU A 117 2.39 17.19 -2.15
CA LEU A 117 2.11 18.63 -2.10
C LEU A 117 3.39 19.44 -2.30
N ASP A 118 4.53 18.93 -1.82
CA ASP A 118 5.83 19.58 -1.98
C ASP A 118 6.40 19.46 -3.41
N VAL A 119 6.33 18.30 -4.06
CA VAL A 119 7.06 18.02 -5.30
C VAL A 119 6.21 17.98 -6.58
N ILE A 120 4.89 17.88 -6.47
CA ILE A 120 3.96 17.85 -7.60
C ILE A 120 3.07 19.09 -7.55
N LYS A 121 3.60 20.21 -8.06
CA LYS A 121 2.94 21.53 -7.97
C LYS A 121 1.86 21.77 -9.04
N ASP A 122 1.85 20.97 -10.09
CA ASP A 122 0.92 21.05 -11.22
C ASP A 122 -0.45 20.41 -10.94
N ILE A 123 -0.56 19.62 -9.87
CA ILE A 123 -1.84 19.12 -9.38
C ILE A 123 -2.35 20.09 -8.30
N PRO A 124 -3.60 20.61 -8.41
CA PRO A 124 -4.20 21.46 -7.40
C PRO A 124 -4.69 20.63 -6.20
N TRP A 125 -3.74 20.09 -5.42
CA TRP A 125 -4.01 19.29 -4.23
C TRP A 125 -4.96 20.02 -3.28
N LYS A 126 -6.02 19.33 -2.85
CA LYS A 126 -7.00 19.83 -1.87
C LYS A 126 -6.50 19.78 -0.44
N GLY A 127 -5.45 19.00 -0.18
CA GLY A 127 -4.80 18.95 1.11
C GLY A 127 -3.98 17.68 1.31
N GLU A 128 -3.37 17.60 2.49
CA GLU A 128 -2.67 16.41 2.94
C GLU A 128 -3.69 15.32 3.32
N ILE A 129 -3.41 14.07 2.94
CA ILE A 129 -4.35 12.95 3.06
C ILE A 129 -4.75 12.66 4.52
N MET A 130 -3.80 12.60 5.45
CA MET A 130 -4.10 12.27 6.84
C MET A 130 -4.84 13.40 7.57
N ALA A 131 -4.56 14.66 7.24
CA ALA A 131 -5.31 15.82 7.71
C ALA A 131 -6.76 15.83 7.21
N ASN A 132 -7.06 15.11 6.12
CA ASN A 132 -8.40 15.04 5.51
C ASN A 132 -9.09 13.69 5.65
N LYS A 133 -8.50 12.71 6.36
CA LYS A 133 -9.01 11.33 6.45
C LYS A 133 -10.45 11.24 6.98
N ALA A 134 -10.83 12.13 7.89
CA ALA A 134 -12.17 12.17 8.50
C ALA A 134 -13.31 12.37 7.48
N ARG A 135 -13.01 12.82 6.25
CA ARG A 135 -14.00 12.96 5.18
C ARG A 135 -14.63 11.63 4.74
N TRP A 136 -13.93 10.53 4.95
CA TRP A 136 -14.39 9.19 4.55
C TRP A 136 -14.63 8.27 5.74
N GLU A 137 -14.47 8.77 6.97
CA GLU A 137 -14.81 8.03 8.17
C GLU A 137 -16.34 8.12 8.42
N PRO A 138 -16.97 7.05 8.94
CA PRO A 138 -16.34 5.82 9.43
C PRO A 138 -16.11 4.74 8.35
N GLU A 139 -16.54 4.92 7.11
CA GLU A 139 -16.56 3.87 6.07
C GLU A 139 -15.17 3.43 5.60
N VAL A 140 -14.26 4.39 5.51
CA VAL A 140 -12.87 4.22 5.14
C VAL A 140 -12.01 4.73 6.29
N GLU A 141 -11.26 3.84 6.92
CA GLU A 141 -10.29 4.22 7.94
C GLU A 141 -8.88 4.28 7.34
N MET A 142 -8.07 5.24 7.80
CA MET A 142 -6.70 5.43 7.34
C MET A 142 -5.72 5.46 8.52
N ARG A 143 -4.62 4.72 8.40
CA ARG A 143 -3.55 4.64 9.41
C ARG A 143 -2.18 4.60 8.75
N ILE A 144 -1.15 5.09 9.43
CA ILE A 144 0.26 4.99 9.02
C ILE A 144 0.99 4.11 10.03
N PRO A 145 1.94 3.25 9.63
CA PRO A 145 2.76 2.46 10.56
C PRO A 145 3.53 3.32 11.57
N ASP A 146 3.34 3.05 12.86
CA ASP A 146 4.15 3.67 13.91
C ASP A 146 5.60 3.21 13.85
N GLY A 147 6.52 4.03 14.39
CA GLY A 147 7.95 3.71 14.41
C GLY A 147 8.63 3.84 13.05
N SER A 148 7.97 4.48 12.08
CA SER A 148 8.48 4.71 10.73
C SER A 148 8.21 6.15 10.29
N GLU A 149 8.99 6.62 9.31
CA GLU A 149 8.85 7.95 8.74
C GLU A 149 7.98 7.93 7.49
N PHE A 150 7.10 8.91 7.40
CA PHE A 150 6.12 9.04 6.33
C PHE A 150 6.19 10.37 5.58
N VAL A 151 6.66 11.46 6.19
CA VAL A 151 6.66 12.79 5.57
C VAL A 151 7.69 12.84 4.43
N LEU A 152 8.93 12.47 4.75
CA LEU A 152 10.04 12.44 3.79
C LEU A 152 11.00 11.29 4.13
N PRO A 153 10.63 10.04 3.83
CA PRO A 153 11.44 8.89 4.21
C PRO A 153 12.74 8.87 3.40
N LEU A 154 13.91 8.90 4.05
CA LEU A 154 15.20 8.82 3.36
C LEU A 154 15.89 7.48 3.67
N PRO A 155 16.75 6.97 2.76
CA PRO A 155 17.05 7.50 1.42
C PRO A 155 15.89 7.25 0.42
N PRO A 156 15.61 8.18 -0.52
CA PRO A 156 14.44 8.09 -1.41
C PRO A 156 14.39 6.84 -2.29
N LYS A 157 15.56 6.27 -2.61
CA LYS A 157 15.65 5.11 -3.50
C LYS A 157 15.31 3.80 -2.80
N THR A 158 15.41 3.74 -1.47
CA THR A 158 15.37 2.49 -0.71
C THR A 158 14.41 2.50 0.47
N ASN A 159 14.03 3.67 0.98
CA ASN A 159 13.09 3.78 2.08
C ASN A 159 11.65 3.98 1.59
N HIS A 160 10.99 2.86 1.31
CA HIS A 160 9.59 2.80 0.89
C HIS A 160 8.75 2.05 1.94
N PHE A 161 9.13 2.13 3.22
CA PHE A 161 8.48 1.30 4.24
C PHE A 161 7.10 1.82 4.63
N SER A 162 6.97 3.13 4.80
CA SER A 162 5.79 3.73 5.42
C SER A 162 4.84 4.30 4.38
N ASN A 163 3.59 3.86 4.44
CA ASN A 163 2.49 4.33 3.61
C ASN A 163 1.22 4.47 4.45
N VAL A 164 0.21 5.12 3.89
CA VAL A 164 -1.16 5.08 4.42
C VAL A 164 -1.76 3.71 4.09
N PHE A 165 -2.21 3.00 5.11
CA PHE A 165 -3.10 1.85 4.98
C PHE A 165 -4.52 2.38 4.91
N VAL A 166 -5.23 2.04 3.83
CA VAL A 166 -6.61 2.47 3.58
C VAL A 166 -7.53 1.27 3.71
N PHE A 167 -8.36 1.24 4.76
CA PHE A 167 -9.28 0.15 5.03
C PHE A 167 -10.71 0.53 4.65
N HIS A 168 -11.24 -0.12 3.62
CA HIS A 168 -12.63 -0.01 3.24
C HIS A 168 -13.45 -1.08 3.96
N LYS A 169 -14.28 -0.67 4.92
CA LYS A 169 -14.99 -1.58 5.83
C LYS A 169 -15.96 -2.50 5.12
N ALA A 170 -16.77 -1.96 4.21
CA ALA A 170 -17.85 -2.71 3.58
C ALA A 170 -17.33 -3.91 2.78
N SER A 171 -16.17 -3.77 2.13
CA SER A 171 -15.54 -4.84 1.36
C SER A 171 -14.53 -5.67 2.17
N LYS A 172 -14.28 -5.31 3.44
CA LYS A 172 -13.24 -5.89 4.28
C LYS A 172 -11.86 -5.90 3.60
N THR A 173 -11.54 -4.84 2.87
CA THR A 173 -10.30 -4.77 2.06
C THR A 173 -9.41 -3.63 2.51
N ILE A 174 -8.14 -3.95 2.73
CA ILE A 174 -7.07 -2.98 2.93
C ILE A 174 -6.36 -2.77 1.59
N HIS A 175 -6.20 -1.52 1.18
CA HIS A 175 -5.09 -1.14 0.31
C HIS A 175 -3.91 -0.74 1.19
N ASN A 176 -2.86 -1.55 1.15
CA ASN A 176 -1.57 -1.26 1.73
C ASN A 176 -0.65 -1.02 0.54
N ASP A 177 0.20 -0.02 0.59
CA ASP A 177 1.10 0.26 -0.50
C ASP A 177 2.29 -0.72 -0.45
N ASP A 178 3.48 -0.25 -0.08
CA ASP A 178 4.69 -1.08 -0.04
C ASP A 178 4.91 -1.81 1.28
N CYS A 179 4.39 -1.33 2.42
CA CYS A 179 4.75 -1.84 3.75
C CYS A 179 4.61 -3.36 3.88
N VAL A 180 3.52 -3.93 3.36
CA VAL A 180 3.28 -5.37 3.21
C VAL A 180 3.45 -5.75 1.75
N LEU A 181 4.26 -6.77 1.50
CA LEU A 181 4.45 -7.36 0.19
C LEU A 181 3.76 -8.72 0.13
N VAL A 182 3.12 -9.00 -1.00
CA VAL A 182 2.55 -10.32 -1.31
C VAL A 182 3.09 -10.79 -2.66
N TRP A 183 3.59 -12.01 -2.70
CA TRP A 183 4.15 -12.60 -3.91
C TRP A 183 3.19 -13.62 -4.51
N ASN A 184 2.61 -13.30 -5.66
CA ASN A 184 1.84 -14.25 -6.45
C ASN A 184 2.65 -14.63 -7.69
N ASN A 185 2.83 -15.92 -7.93
CA ASN A 185 3.59 -16.50 -9.04
C ASN A 185 4.98 -15.85 -9.23
N PRO A 186 5.87 -15.87 -8.22
CA PRO A 186 7.20 -15.30 -8.39
C PRO A 186 7.95 -15.96 -9.56
N PRO A 187 8.74 -15.21 -10.35
CA PRO A 187 9.61 -15.76 -11.39
C PRO A 187 10.49 -16.90 -10.87
N LEU A 188 10.80 -17.87 -11.74
CA LEU A 188 11.56 -19.07 -11.36
C LEU A 188 12.88 -18.75 -10.65
N LEU A 189 13.58 -17.70 -11.11
CA LEU A 189 14.82 -17.25 -10.47
C LEU A 189 14.60 -16.81 -9.01
N LEU A 190 13.50 -16.10 -8.72
CA LEU A 190 13.17 -15.70 -7.34
C LEU A 190 12.72 -16.89 -6.49
N LYS A 191 12.07 -17.90 -7.08
CA LYS A 191 11.75 -19.15 -6.37
C LYS A 191 13.00 -19.89 -5.88
N ILE A 192 14.08 -19.88 -6.66
CA ILE A 192 15.39 -20.46 -6.26
C ILE A 192 15.96 -19.74 -5.03
N PHE A 193 15.74 -18.43 -4.89
CA PHE A 193 16.13 -17.64 -3.73
C PHE A 193 15.13 -17.70 -2.55
N GLY A 194 14.16 -18.62 -2.60
CA GLY A 194 13.27 -18.92 -1.48
C GLY A 194 11.95 -18.15 -1.44
N PHE A 195 11.64 -17.33 -2.45
CA PHE A 195 10.32 -16.69 -2.56
C PHE A 195 9.26 -17.70 -3.00
N ARG A 196 8.19 -17.86 -2.23
CA ARG A 196 7.11 -18.81 -2.52
C ARG A 196 5.87 -18.09 -3.03
N ASP A 197 5.08 -18.84 -3.78
CA ASP A 197 3.77 -18.38 -4.19
C ASP A 197 2.85 -18.21 -2.97
N GLY A 198 2.15 -17.09 -2.92
CA GLY A 198 1.37 -16.69 -1.78
C GLY A 198 2.22 -16.32 -0.56
N ASP A 199 3.50 -15.99 -0.67
CA ASP A 199 4.22 -15.44 0.50
C ASP A 199 3.76 -14.02 0.83
N MET A 200 3.69 -13.70 2.13
CA MET A 200 3.49 -12.35 2.65
C MET A 200 4.67 -11.97 3.54
N SER A 201 5.17 -10.75 3.41
CA SER A 201 6.28 -10.23 4.21
C SER A 201 6.18 -8.71 4.38
N PHE A 202 6.96 -8.13 5.29
CA PHE A 202 7.14 -6.69 5.34
C PHE A 202 8.21 -6.22 4.35
N HIS A 203 8.10 -4.97 3.88
CA HIS A 203 9.03 -4.41 2.91
C HIS A 203 10.49 -4.51 3.40
N PRO A 204 11.46 -4.90 2.53
CA PRO A 204 12.85 -5.16 2.94
C PRO A 204 13.55 -3.99 3.63
N SER A 205 13.13 -2.75 3.37
CA SER A 205 13.69 -1.56 4.03
C SER A 205 13.53 -1.59 5.54
N ILE A 206 12.59 -2.37 6.11
CA ILE A 206 12.45 -2.59 7.56
C ILE A 206 13.77 -3.04 8.22
N LYS A 207 14.65 -3.74 7.48
CA LYS A 207 15.95 -4.20 7.97
C LYS A 207 16.97 -3.07 8.14
N GLY A 208 16.74 -1.94 7.49
CA GLY A 208 17.62 -0.77 7.46
C GLY A 208 16.84 0.50 7.78
N PRO A 209 16.53 1.35 6.78
CA PRO A 209 15.92 2.68 6.99
C PRO A 209 14.40 2.66 7.15
N GLY A 210 13.73 1.52 7.17
CA GLY A 210 12.27 1.48 7.21
C GLY A 210 11.68 1.92 8.55
N LEU A 211 12.40 1.65 9.64
CA LEU A 211 12.05 2.10 10.98
C LEU A 211 13.03 3.15 11.47
N TYR A 212 12.58 4.04 12.35
CA TYR A 212 13.47 5.01 12.99
C TYR A 212 14.64 4.29 13.69
N PRO A 213 15.85 4.89 13.72
CA PRO A 213 17.02 4.29 14.33
C PRO A 213 17.01 4.31 15.86
N THR A 214 15.82 4.24 16.48
CA THR A 214 15.62 4.22 17.95
C THR A 214 15.29 2.80 18.41
N CYS A 215 15.54 2.48 19.69
CA CYS A 215 15.24 1.14 20.21
C CYS A 215 13.73 0.87 20.37
N GLN A 216 12.92 1.93 20.42
CA GLN A 216 11.46 1.90 20.56
C GLN A 216 10.74 1.63 19.24
N ALA A 217 11.30 2.07 18.11
CA ALA A 217 10.64 1.99 16.80
C ALA A 217 10.18 0.57 16.40
N PRO A 218 10.97 -0.51 16.59
CA PRO A 218 10.50 -1.86 16.33
C PRO A 218 9.30 -2.27 17.20
N ALA A 219 9.29 -1.86 18.47
CA ALA A 219 8.19 -2.15 19.39
C ALA A 219 6.93 -1.35 19.03
N ALA A 220 7.08 -0.08 18.64
CA ALA A 220 5.99 0.75 18.16
C ALA A 220 5.33 0.16 16.90
N PHE A 221 6.14 -0.24 15.91
CA PHE A 221 5.65 -0.91 14.72
C PHE A 221 4.91 -2.22 15.05
N ARG A 222 5.49 -3.07 15.91
CA ARG A 222 4.84 -4.31 16.36
C ARG A 222 3.46 -4.04 16.97
N GLN A 223 3.39 -3.10 17.91
CA GLN A 223 2.14 -2.74 18.58
C GLN A 223 1.11 -2.17 17.59
N TRP A 224 1.57 -1.39 16.61
CA TRP A 224 0.72 -0.88 15.55
C TRP A 224 0.08 -2.02 14.73
N VAL A 225 0.86 -3.01 14.30
CA VAL A 225 0.32 -4.18 13.57
C VAL A 225 -0.65 -4.97 14.46
N GLN A 226 -0.34 -5.14 15.75
CA GLN A 226 -1.22 -5.80 16.71
C GLN A 226 -2.56 -5.09 16.86
N ARG A 227 -2.57 -3.75 16.95
CA ARG A 227 -3.81 -2.95 16.99
C ARG A 227 -4.59 -3.06 15.69
N LEU A 228 -3.92 -3.02 14.54
CA LEU A 228 -4.58 -3.24 13.24
C LEU A 228 -5.25 -4.63 13.19
N LEU A 229 -4.57 -5.68 13.64
CA LEU A 229 -5.13 -7.04 13.73
C LEU A 229 -6.28 -7.18 14.73
N ALA A 230 -6.30 -6.38 15.80
CA ALA A 230 -7.36 -6.39 16.80
C ALA A 230 -8.59 -5.61 16.32
N GLU A 231 -8.39 -4.42 15.75
CA GLU A 231 -9.44 -3.43 15.54
C GLU A 231 -10.06 -3.50 14.14
N TRP A 232 -9.31 -3.87 13.10
CA TRP A 232 -9.84 -3.94 11.74
C TRP A 232 -10.30 -5.36 11.38
N ASP A 233 -11.55 -5.49 10.95
CA ASP A 233 -12.13 -6.72 10.42
C ASP A 233 -11.97 -6.82 8.90
N PHE A 234 -10.74 -7.08 8.46
CA PHE A 234 -10.40 -7.25 7.05
C PHE A 234 -10.19 -8.72 6.69
N ASP A 235 -10.43 -9.06 5.42
CA ASP A 235 -10.16 -10.38 4.85
C ASP A 235 -9.22 -10.31 3.64
N ASN A 236 -9.09 -9.11 3.03
CA ASN A 236 -8.31 -8.86 1.84
C ASN A 236 -7.23 -7.80 2.08
N ILE A 237 -6.04 -7.99 1.49
CA ILE A 237 -4.99 -6.97 1.38
C ILE A 237 -4.58 -6.86 -0.09
N CYS A 238 -4.73 -5.68 -0.68
CA CYS A 238 -4.10 -5.29 -1.94
C CYS A 238 -2.77 -4.58 -1.64
N THR A 239 -1.72 -4.89 -2.41
CA THR A 239 -0.37 -4.30 -2.26
C THR A 239 -0.01 -3.41 -3.45
N ALA A 240 1.04 -2.59 -3.33
CA ALA A 240 1.59 -1.80 -4.43
C ALA A 240 2.06 -2.64 -5.62
N HIS A 241 2.71 -3.77 -5.31
CA HIS A 241 3.49 -4.54 -6.28
C HIS A 241 3.24 -6.04 -6.14
N ASN A 242 3.53 -6.76 -7.22
CA ASN A 242 3.46 -8.21 -7.34
C ASN A 242 2.04 -8.79 -7.26
N GLY A 243 1.60 -9.23 -6.08
CA GLY A 243 0.34 -9.94 -5.88
C GLY A 243 -0.50 -9.36 -4.77
N ASN A 244 -1.77 -9.76 -4.68
CA ASN A 244 -2.66 -9.40 -3.58
C ASN A 244 -2.99 -10.64 -2.76
N CYS A 245 -3.35 -10.46 -1.50
CA CYS A 245 -3.88 -11.54 -0.65
C CYS A 245 -5.40 -11.40 -0.56
N ILE A 246 -6.13 -12.20 -1.33
CA ILE A 246 -7.60 -12.22 -1.34
C ILE A 246 -8.07 -13.42 -0.51
N GLY A 247 -8.83 -13.15 0.55
CA GLY A 247 -9.21 -14.13 1.57
C GLY A 247 -8.09 -14.45 2.56
N GLY A 248 -8.44 -14.55 3.85
CA GLY A 248 -7.53 -14.97 4.92
C GLY A 248 -6.38 -14.01 5.22
N ALA A 249 -6.40 -12.78 4.68
CA ALA A 249 -5.28 -11.85 4.79
C ALA A 249 -4.96 -11.48 6.25
N LYS A 250 -5.97 -11.44 7.12
CA LYS A 250 -5.80 -11.15 8.56
C LYS A 250 -5.00 -12.23 9.28
N GLN A 251 -5.30 -13.49 9.03
CA GLN A 251 -4.51 -14.60 9.58
C GLN A 251 -3.09 -14.59 9.01
N LYS A 252 -2.94 -14.29 7.73
CA LYS A 252 -1.64 -14.24 7.08
C LYS A 252 -0.76 -13.10 7.58
N LEU A 253 -1.34 -11.93 7.87
CA LEU A 253 -0.62 -10.81 8.45
C LEU A 253 -0.17 -11.13 9.89
N ARG A 254 -1.00 -11.82 10.67
CA ARG A 254 -0.62 -12.35 12.00
C ARG A 254 0.61 -13.25 11.92
N LEU A 255 0.58 -14.26 11.05
CA LEU A 255 1.73 -15.16 10.81
C LEU A 255 2.95 -14.41 10.26
N THR A 256 2.75 -13.32 9.52
CA THR A 256 3.84 -12.46 9.02
C THR A 256 4.49 -11.69 10.15
N LEU A 257 3.71 -11.16 11.09
CA LEU A 257 4.24 -10.51 12.29
C LEU A 257 5.02 -11.50 13.16
N GLU A 258 4.47 -12.68 13.45
CA GLU A 258 5.14 -13.72 14.24
C GLU A 258 6.50 -14.11 13.64
N ARG A 259 6.58 -14.27 12.31
CA ARG A 259 7.84 -14.55 11.60
C ARG A 259 8.82 -13.36 11.64
N ALA A 260 8.33 -12.14 11.82
CA ALA A 260 9.16 -10.93 11.89
C ALA A 260 9.69 -10.63 13.30
N GLU A 261 9.13 -11.24 14.37
CA GLU A 261 9.56 -10.97 15.76
C GLU A 261 11.09 -11.08 15.97
N PRO A 262 11.80 -12.14 15.51
CA PRO A 262 13.24 -12.22 15.69
C PRO A 262 14.02 -11.08 15.01
N LEU A 263 13.50 -10.57 13.88
CA LEU A 263 14.06 -9.41 13.22
C LEU A 263 13.83 -8.15 14.05
N LEU A 264 12.61 -7.92 14.53
CA LEU A 264 12.27 -6.75 15.35
C LEU A 264 13.11 -6.71 16.63
N GLU A 265 13.27 -7.84 17.33
CA GLU A 265 14.16 -7.95 18.49
C GLU A 265 15.62 -7.63 18.15
N LYS A 266 16.11 -8.11 17.00
CA LYS A 266 17.46 -7.80 16.53
C LYS A 266 17.62 -6.30 16.27
N LEU A 267 16.61 -5.65 15.67
CA LEU A 267 16.62 -4.21 15.42
C LEU A 267 16.60 -3.42 16.74
N THR A 268 15.81 -3.83 17.74
CA THR A 268 15.80 -3.23 19.08
C THR A 268 17.20 -3.30 19.71
N LYS A 269 17.83 -4.48 19.73
CA LYS A 269 19.18 -4.68 20.30
C LYS A 269 20.26 -3.89 19.54
N ARG A 270 20.13 -3.78 18.21
CA ARG A 270 21.04 -2.99 17.37
C ARG A 270 20.92 -1.50 17.70
N ASN A 271 19.70 -0.98 17.72
CA ASN A 271 19.45 0.45 17.89
C ASN A 271 19.75 0.91 19.34
N ALA A 272 19.58 0.05 20.35
CA ALA A 272 19.99 0.35 21.73
C ALA A 272 21.51 0.55 21.91
N LYS A 273 22.33 0.05 20.99
CA LYS A 273 23.80 0.23 21.00
C LYS A 273 24.26 1.37 20.10
N ALA A 274 23.37 1.87 19.24
CA ALA A 274 23.68 3.00 18.39
C ALA A 274 23.68 4.26 19.25
N LYS A 275 24.63 5.17 19.01
CA LYS A 275 24.50 6.51 19.58
C LYS A 275 23.21 7.13 19.02
N PRO A 276 22.39 7.80 19.86
CA PRO A 276 21.27 8.55 19.34
C PRO A 276 21.80 9.52 18.27
N PRO A 277 21.12 9.61 17.12
CA PRO A 277 21.58 10.49 16.06
C PRO A 277 21.59 11.93 16.60
N LYS A 278 22.74 12.62 16.45
CA LYS A 278 22.96 13.96 17.03
C LYS A 278 22.05 15.03 16.42
N ASP A 279 21.57 14.77 15.23
CA ASP A 279 20.46 15.41 14.57
C ASP A 279 19.48 14.30 14.15
N PHE A 280 18.17 14.50 14.33
CA PHE A 280 17.20 13.69 13.58
C PHE A 280 17.19 14.07 12.09
N GLY A 281 18.25 14.66 11.55
CA GLY A 281 18.42 14.89 10.11
C GLY A 281 18.03 13.62 9.34
N ALA A 282 17.38 13.81 8.19
CA ALA A 282 16.72 12.75 7.41
C ALA A 282 15.38 12.20 7.95
N TRP A 283 14.90 12.70 9.10
CA TRP A 283 13.67 12.28 9.77
C TRP A 283 12.91 13.53 10.26
N SER A 284 11.58 13.57 10.12
CA SER A 284 10.74 14.72 10.48
C SER A 284 10.67 14.87 12.00
N SER A 285 11.31 15.90 12.57
CA SER A 285 11.45 16.15 14.01
C SER A 285 10.18 16.63 14.74
N LYS A 286 9.02 15.98 14.56
CA LYS A 286 7.82 16.36 15.33
C LYS A 286 7.92 15.83 16.77
N GLU A 287 7.49 16.64 17.74
CA GLU A 287 7.47 16.36 19.20
C GLU A 287 6.73 15.07 19.61
N SER A 288 6.03 14.40 18.69
CA SER A 288 5.32 13.13 18.92
C SER A 288 6.19 11.87 18.80
N ASP A 289 7.48 12.01 18.50
CA ASP A 289 8.40 10.88 18.39
C ASP A 289 8.75 10.29 19.77
N PRO A 290 8.78 8.96 19.93
CA PRO A 290 9.02 8.35 21.24
C PRO A 290 10.41 8.74 21.79
N PRO A 291 10.51 9.02 23.10
CA PRO A 291 11.72 9.57 23.73
C PRO A 291 12.94 8.66 23.54
N GLU A 292 14.12 9.27 23.55
CA GLU A 292 15.42 8.62 23.38
C GLU A 292 15.63 7.46 24.37
N CYS A 293 16.32 6.41 23.92
CA CYS A 293 16.86 5.40 24.81
C CYS A 293 18.02 6.04 25.59
N GLY A 294 18.00 5.93 26.93
CA GLY A 294 19.02 6.49 27.81
C GLY A 294 20.44 5.98 27.56
#